data_AF-A0AB34LFL8-F1
#
_entry.id   AF-A0AB34LFL8-F1
#
_cell.length_a   1.000
_cell.length_b   1.000
_cell.length_c   1.000
_cell.angle_alpha   90.00
_cell.angle_beta   90.00
_cell.angle_gamma   90.00
#
_symmetry.space_group_name_H-M   'P 1'
#
loop_
_entity.id
_entity.type
_entity.pdbx_description
1 polymer ?
#
loop_
_entity_poly.entity_id
_entity_poly.type
_entity_poly.pdbx_seq_one_letter_code
_entity_poly.pdbx_strand_id
1 'polypeptide(L)'
;MGFNEFMTKLFGNKSQRDLKEITPYVDKVKAVYPSIKALSNDELRAKTDEIKQRIQDYVAEEKAQVEELRKGIEDKELEEREAIWAEVDKIEKAITDKMEVVLEQSLPEVFAIMKDTARRFAENEEVVVTANQFDRDLAARFDFVRIEDDKAIYANHWKAGGNEITWDMIHYDVQLFGGVVLHKGKIAEMATGEGKTLVATLPVFLNALTRNGVHVVTVNDYLSKRDS
;
A
#
# COMPACT_ATOMS: atom_id res chain seq x y z
N MET A 1 -7.17 -28.79 36.20
CA MET A 1 -7.31 -27.62 35.31
C MET A 1 -6.23 -26.64 35.68
N GLY A 2 -5.21 -26.52 34.83
CA GLY A 2 -4.06 -25.67 35.12
C GLY A 2 -4.38 -24.19 34.91
N PHE A 3 -3.70 -23.30 35.63
CA PHE A 3 -3.78 -21.84 35.43
C PHE A 3 -3.60 -21.45 33.95
N ASN A 4 -2.75 -22.15 33.20
CA ASN A 4 -2.56 -21.95 31.77
C ASN A 4 -3.79 -22.31 30.91
N GLU A 5 -4.55 -23.36 31.25
CA GLU A 5 -5.78 -23.72 30.53
C GLU A 5 -6.88 -22.69 30.81
N PHE A 6 -6.97 -22.18 32.04
CA PHE A 6 -7.91 -21.13 32.42
C PHE A 6 -7.57 -19.78 31.77
N MET A 7 -6.28 -19.40 31.74
CA MET A 7 -5.79 -18.20 31.05
C MET A 7 -5.97 -18.29 29.52
N THR A 8 -5.69 -19.45 28.90
CA THR A 8 -5.92 -19.66 27.47
C THR A 8 -7.42 -19.62 27.13
N LYS A 9 -8.28 -20.11 28.02
CA LYS A 9 -9.74 -20.07 27.85
C LYS A 9 -10.34 -18.68 28.06
N LEU A 10 -9.71 -17.84 28.90
CA LEU A 10 -10.13 -16.44 29.14
C LEU A 10 -9.56 -15.43 28.15
N PHE A 11 -8.32 -15.61 27.69
CA PHE A 11 -7.60 -14.64 26.85
C PHE A 11 -7.33 -15.13 25.41
N GLY A 12 -7.68 -16.38 25.10
CA GLY A 12 -7.35 -17.00 23.82
C GLY A 12 -5.86 -17.28 23.63
N ASN A 13 -5.51 -17.99 22.56
CA ASN A 13 -4.11 -18.12 22.14
C ASN A 13 -3.63 -16.85 21.40
N LYS A 14 -2.32 -16.74 21.13
CA LYS A 14 -1.74 -15.58 20.43
C LYS A 14 -2.44 -15.28 19.10
N SER A 15 -2.68 -16.32 18.28
CA SER A 15 -3.36 -16.18 16.99
C SER A 15 -4.78 -15.63 17.13
N GLN A 16 -5.56 -16.09 18.13
CA GLN A 16 -6.90 -15.56 18.40
C GLN A 16 -6.88 -14.09 18.82
N ARG A 17 -5.86 -13.66 19.57
CA ARG A 17 -5.68 -12.25 19.95
C ARG A 17 -5.28 -11.39 18.76
N ASP A 18 -4.32 -11.83 17.96
CA ASP A 18 -3.90 -11.13 16.74
C ASP A 18 -5.08 -10.98 15.77
N LEU A 19 -5.88 -12.04 15.57
CA LEU A 19 -7.10 -11.96 14.76
C LEU A 19 -8.08 -10.93 15.31
N LYS A 20 -8.31 -10.91 16.64
CA LYS A 20 -9.21 -9.95 17.27
C LYS A 20 -8.74 -8.50 17.08
N GLU A 21 -7.44 -8.25 17.06
CA GLU A 21 -6.86 -6.93 16.78
C GLU A 21 -7.03 -6.51 15.31
N ILE A 22 -6.99 -7.46 14.39
CA ILE A 22 -7.00 -7.19 12.94
C ILE A 22 -8.43 -7.14 12.37
N THR A 23 -9.35 -7.95 12.89
CA THR A 23 -10.75 -8.04 12.43
C THR A 23 -11.40 -6.66 12.23
N PRO A 24 -11.27 -5.68 13.15
CA PRO A 24 -11.85 -4.35 12.96
C PRO A 24 -11.37 -3.63 11.69
N TYR A 25 -10.14 -3.87 11.23
CA TYR A 25 -9.63 -3.29 9.98
C TYR A 25 -10.29 -3.95 8.77
N VAL A 26 -10.39 -5.27 8.75
CA VAL A 26 -11.04 -6.02 7.66
C VAL A 26 -12.53 -5.69 7.58
N ASP A 27 -13.20 -5.53 8.72
CA ASP A 27 -14.59 -5.11 8.77
C ASP A 27 -14.78 -3.70 8.19
N LYS A 28 -13.87 -2.76 8.49
CA LYS A 28 -13.88 -1.42 7.88
C LYS A 28 -13.64 -1.47 6.36
N VAL A 29 -12.71 -2.31 5.89
CA VAL A 29 -12.50 -2.53 4.44
C VAL A 29 -13.79 -3.01 3.79
N LYS A 30 -14.47 -3.99 4.39
CA LYS A 30 -15.74 -4.54 3.88
C LYS A 30 -16.86 -3.51 3.92
N ALA A 31 -16.90 -2.66 4.94
CA ALA A 31 -17.89 -1.60 5.07
C ALA A 31 -17.76 -0.52 3.99
N VAL A 32 -16.53 -0.15 3.61
CA VAL A 32 -16.28 0.86 2.56
C VAL A 32 -16.30 0.28 1.14
N TYR A 33 -16.06 -1.03 0.99
CA TYR A 33 -15.98 -1.67 -0.32
C TYR A 33 -17.17 -1.39 -1.26
N PRO A 34 -18.45 -1.35 -0.82
CA PRO A 34 -19.56 -1.04 -1.72
C PRO A 34 -19.46 0.33 -2.39
N SER A 35 -18.98 1.36 -1.69
CA SER A 35 -18.80 2.70 -2.29
C SER A 35 -17.64 2.73 -3.27
N ILE A 36 -16.54 2.04 -2.96
CA ILE A 36 -15.39 1.91 -3.85
C ILE A 36 -15.76 1.13 -5.13
N LYS A 37 -16.48 0.02 -5.00
CA LYS A 37 -16.94 -0.80 -6.12
C LYS A 37 -17.83 -0.02 -7.09
N ALA A 38 -18.57 0.97 -6.60
CA ALA A 38 -19.48 1.79 -7.41
C ALA A 38 -18.75 2.83 -8.29
N LEU A 39 -17.47 3.11 -8.04
CA LEU A 39 -16.69 4.09 -8.81
C LEU A 39 -16.43 3.60 -10.24
N SER A 40 -16.35 4.51 -11.20
CA SER A 40 -15.71 4.26 -12.50
C SER A 40 -14.19 4.10 -12.35
N ASN A 41 -13.50 3.65 -13.41
CA ASN A 41 -12.04 3.51 -13.36
C ASN A 41 -11.34 4.85 -13.11
N ASP A 42 -11.85 5.94 -13.70
CA ASP A 42 -11.30 7.29 -13.51
C ASP A 42 -11.62 7.85 -12.12
N GLU A 43 -12.81 7.59 -11.58
CA GLU A 43 -13.15 7.97 -10.20
C GLU A 43 -12.31 7.19 -9.17
N LEU A 44 -11.97 5.92 -9.44
CA LEU A 44 -11.07 5.13 -8.60
C LEU A 44 -9.65 5.73 -8.58
N ARG A 45 -9.15 6.20 -9.74
CA ARG A 45 -7.88 6.93 -9.83
C ARG A 45 -7.93 8.24 -9.05
N ALA A 46 -8.98 9.03 -9.24
CA ALA A 46 -9.17 10.29 -8.52
C ALA A 46 -9.24 10.08 -7.00
N LYS A 47 -9.91 9.01 -6.54
CA LYS A 47 -9.97 8.65 -5.13
C LYS A 47 -8.60 8.29 -4.56
N THR A 48 -7.76 7.63 -5.35
CA THR A 48 -6.37 7.34 -4.97
C THR A 48 -5.58 8.64 -4.79
N ASP A 49 -5.72 9.60 -5.70
CA ASP A 49 -5.03 10.89 -5.60
C ASP A 49 -5.52 11.73 -4.42
N GLU A 50 -6.82 11.70 -4.11
CA GLU A 50 -7.40 12.33 -2.91
C GLU A 50 -6.76 11.77 -1.62
N ILE A 51 -6.68 10.44 -1.49
CA ILE A 51 -6.09 9.78 -0.31
C ILE A 51 -4.61 10.12 -0.20
N LYS A 52 -3.89 10.11 -1.32
CA LYS A 52 -2.47 10.49 -1.38
C LYS A 52 -2.26 11.94 -0.95
N GLN A 53 -3.08 12.87 -1.43
CA GLN A 53 -3.02 14.27 -1.02
C GLN A 53 -3.28 14.42 0.47
N ARG A 54 -4.33 13.75 0.99
CA ARG A 54 -4.64 13.72 2.42
C ARG A 54 -3.46 13.24 3.28
N ILE A 55 -2.74 12.20 2.83
CA ILE A 55 -1.54 11.69 3.52
C ILE A 55 -0.42 12.72 3.51
N GLN A 56 -0.16 13.39 2.39
CA GLN A 56 0.89 14.41 2.30
C GLN A 56 0.56 15.65 3.13
N ASP A 57 -0.68 16.12 3.07
CA ASP A 57 -1.16 17.28 3.82
C ASP A 57 -1.06 17.05 5.33
N TYR A 58 -1.29 15.81 5.79
CA TYR A 58 -1.25 15.46 7.21
C TYR A 58 0.11 15.73 7.88
N VAL A 59 1.20 15.74 7.11
CA VAL A 59 2.57 15.98 7.61
C VAL A 59 3.25 17.18 6.92
N ALA A 60 2.49 17.99 6.17
CA ALA A 60 3.06 19.06 5.35
C ALA A 60 3.72 20.15 6.20
N GLU A 61 3.15 20.47 7.36
CA GLU A 61 3.70 21.46 8.28
C GLU A 61 5.08 21.04 8.80
N GLU A 62 5.20 19.82 9.34
CA GLU A 62 6.45 19.32 9.87
C GLU A 62 7.51 19.15 8.76
N LYS A 63 7.10 18.72 7.55
CA LYS A 63 8.00 18.65 6.39
C LYS A 63 8.55 20.03 6.04
N ALA A 64 7.71 21.07 6.01
CA ALA A 64 8.14 22.43 5.75
C ALA A 64 9.09 22.95 6.84
N GLN A 65 8.87 22.59 8.11
CA GLN A 65 9.79 22.91 9.21
C GLN A 65 11.15 22.25 9.02
N VAL A 66 11.21 20.97 8.66
CA VAL A 66 12.47 20.26 8.37
C VAL A 66 13.21 20.88 7.19
N GLU A 67 12.49 21.20 6.11
CA GLU A 67 13.09 21.86 4.95
C GLU A 67 13.68 23.23 5.32
N GLU A 68 12.97 24.02 6.13
CA GLU A 68 13.45 25.33 6.58
C GLU A 68 14.68 25.20 7.49
N LEU A 69 14.65 24.28 8.47
CA LEU A 69 15.78 24.03 9.36
C LEU A 69 17.04 23.59 8.60
N ARG A 70 16.88 22.85 7.51
CA ARG A 70 18.00 22.37 6.67
C ARG A 70 18.57 23.45 5.75
N LYS A 71 17.86 24.57 5.51
CA LYS A 71 18.37 25.63 4.62
C LYS A 71 19.59 26.30 5.22
N GLY A 72 20.66 26.40 4.41
CA GLY A 72 21.91 27.05 4.82
C GLY A 72 22.63 26.37 5.98
N ILE A 73 22.31 25.11 6.29
CA ILE A 73 22.95 24.38 7.40
C ILE A 73 24.46 24.19 7.15
N GLU A 74 24.88 24.18 5.89
CA GLU A 74 26.29 24.04 5.50
C GLU A 74 27.12 25.27 5.85
N ASP A 75 26.50 26.45 5.94
CA ASP A 75 27.15 27.73 6.24
C ASP A 75 27.28 28.00 7.75
N LYS A 76 26.83 27.07 8.59
CA LYS A 76 26.78 27.21 10.05
C LYS A 76 27.98 26.55 10.75
N GLU A 77 28.34 27.09 11.91
CA GLU A 77 29.34 26.50 12.80
C GLU A 77 28.90 25.11 13.30
N LEU A 78 29.86 24.26 13.63
CA LEU A 78 29.61 22.85 13.98
C LEU A 78 28.58 22.71 15.11
N GLU A 79 28.69 23.51 16.17
CA GLU A 79 27.78 23.48 17.32
C GLU A 79 26.33 23.85 16.94
N GLU A 80 26.14 24.83 16.05
CA GLU A 80 24.82 25.18 15.52
C GLU A 80 24.25 24.07 14.64
N ARG A 81 25.10 23.42 13.84
CA ARG A 81 24.69 22.30 12.98
C ARG A 81 24.20 21.13 13.82
N GLU A 82 24.91 20.78 14.89
CA GLU A 82 24.52 19.71 15.81
C GLU A 82 23.16 19.99 16.45
N ALA A 83 22.91 21.22 16.91
CA ALA A 83 21.63 21.61 17.48
C ALA A 83 20.48 21.52 16.47
N ILE A 84 20.71 21.95 15.22
CA ILE A 84 19.72 21.86 14.15
C ILE A 84 19.40 20.41 13.81
N TRP A 85 20.41 19.55 13.66
CA TRP A 85 20.19 18.13 13.38
C TRP A 85 19.41 17.44 14.50
N ALA A 86 19.72 17.74 15.76
CA ALA A 86 18.95 17.21 16.89
C ALA A 86 17.48 17.63 16.86
N GLU A 87 17.15 18.81 16.31
CA GLU A 87 15.77 19.24 16.15
C GLU A 87 15.10 18.60 14.93
N VAL A 88 15.81 18.51 13.81
CA VAL A 88 15.36 17.79 12.60
C VAL A 88 15.00 16.34 12.94
N ASP A 89 15.84 15.63 13.69
CA ASP A 89 15.60 14.24 14.08
C ASP A 89 14.30 14.08 14.90
N LYS A 90 14.01 15.04 15.80
CA LYS A 90 12.76 15.04 16.57
C LYS A 90 11.55 15.23 15.66
N ILE A 91 11.63 16.16 14.72
CA ILE A 91 10.53 16.44 13.79
C ILE A 91 10.33 15.28 12.82
N GLU A 92 11.40 14.67 12.30
CA GLU A 92 11.31 13.48 11.44
C GLU A 92 10.70 12.27 12.16
N LYS A 93 11.00 12.11 13.44
CA LYS A 93 10.30 11.12 14.28
C LYS A 93 8.81 11.45 14.41
N ALA A 94 8.45 12.70 14.68
CA ALA A 94 7.05 13.12 14.75
C ALA A 94 6.31 12.93 13.41
N ILE A 95 6.97 13.19 12.27
CA ILE A 95 6.45 12.91 10.93
C ILE A 95 6.16 11.41 10.80
N THR A 96 7.07 10.55 11.24
CA THR A 96 6.91 9.09 11.17
C THR A 96 5.68 8.63 11.97
N ASP A 97 5.55 9.09 13.22
CA ASP A 97 4.41 8.76 14.09
C ASP A 97 3.08 9.27 13.50
N LYS A 98 3.07 10.49 12.94
CA LYS A 98 1.90 11.04 12.24
C LYS A 98 1.57 10.23 10.98
N MET A 99 2.58 9.76 10.26
CA MET A 99 2.40 8.99 9.03
C MET A 99 1.73 7.64 9.33
N GLU A 100 2.13 6.95 10.41
CA GLU A 100 1.48 5.73 10.85
C GLU A 100 -0.02 5.95 11.10
N VAL A 101 -0.37 7.04 11.80
CA VAL A 101 -1.78 7.39 12.08
C VAL A 101 -2.60 7.59 10.80
N VAL A 102 -2.11 8.39 9.84
CA VAL A 102 -2.88 8.67 8.62
C VAL A 102 -2.94 7.47 7.66
N LEU A 103 -1.92 6.62 7.64
CA LEU A 103 -1.94 5.36 6.89
C LEU A 103 -2.96 4.39 7.48
N GLU A 104 -3.04 4.25 8.81
CA GLU A 104 -4.05 3.42 9.45
C GLU A 104 -5.48 3.90 9.18
N GLN A 105 -5.68 5.22 9.18
CA GLN A 105 -6.97 5.82 8.83
C GLN A 105 -7.33 5.58 7.36
N SER A 106 -6.33 5.59 6.47
CA SER A 106 -6.52 5.41 5.02
C SER A 106 -6.60 3.94 4.59
N LEU A 107 -6.09 3.02 5.39
CA LEU A 107 -6.00 1.60 5.09
C LEU A 107 -7.31 1.00 4.57
N PRO A 108 -8.50 1.23 5.18
CA PRO A 108 -9.74 0.63 4.71
C PRO A 108 -10.07 0.97 3.26
N GLU A 109 -9.93 2.25 2.90
CA GLU A 109 -10.19 2.74 1.54
C GLU A 109 -9.16 2.19 0.57
N VAL A 110 -7.87 2.23 0.93
CA VAL A 110 -6.77 1.78 0.06
C VAL A 110 -6.83 0.28 -0.21
N PHE A 111 -7.11 -0.53 0.81
CA PHE A 111 -7.24 -1.99 0.63
C PHE A 111 -8.48 -2.33 -0.20
N ALA A 112 -9.58 -1.58 -0.04
CA ALA A 112 -10.76 -1.73 -0.88
C ALA A 112 -10.47 -1.36 -2.35
N ILE A 113 -9.70 -0.28 -2.59
CA ILE A 113 -9.26 0.12 -3.95
C ILE A 113 -8.41 -0.98 -4.58
N MET A 114 -7.45 -1.54 -3.85
CA MET A 114 -6.60 -2.63 -4.37
C MET A 114 -7.41 -3.89 -4.68
N LYS A 115 -8.34 -4.27 -3.79
CA LYS A 115 -9.25 -5.40 -4.02
C LYS A 115 -10.14 -5.18 -5.25
N ASP A 116 -10.68 -3.97 -5.41
CA ASP A 116 -11.54 -3.66 -6.56
C ASP A 116 -10.76 -3.52 -7.86
N THR A 117 -9.51 -3.03 -7.80
CA THR A 117 -8.59 -3.02 -8.95
C THR A 117 -8.30 -4.44 -9.42
N ALA A 118 -7.99 -5.35 -8.49
CA ALA A 118 -7.79 -6.77 -8.80
C ALA A 118 -9.05 -7.40 -9.44
N ARG A 119 -10.25 -7.07 -8.92
CA ARG A 119 -11.53 -7.48 -9.54
C ARG A 119 -11.70 -6.95 -10.95
N ARG A 120 -11.42 -5.67 -11.20
CA ARG A 120 -11.57 -5.06 -12.54
C ARG A 120 -10.74 -5.78 -13.59
N PHE A 121 -9.50 -6.13 -13.27
CA PHE A 121 -8.65 -6.92 -14.17
C PHE A 121 -9.11 -8.38 -14.31
N ALA A 122 -9.63 -8.99 -13.24
CA ALA A 122 -10.11 -10.38 -13.29
C ALA A 122 -11.42 -10.52 -14.09
N GLU A 123 -12.31 -9.53 -14.00
CA GLU A 123 -13.64 -9.59 -14.62
C GLU A 123 -13.71 -8.94 -16.02
N ASN A 124 -12.64 -8.30 -16.49
CA ASN A 124 -12.61 -7.62 -17.79
C ASN A 124 -11.29 -7.92 -18.51
N GLU A 125 -11.37 -8.18 -19.83
CA GLU A 125 -10.17 -8.32 -20.67
C GLU A 125 -9.39 -7.01 -20.78
N GLU A 126 -10.09 -5.88 -20.68
CA GLU A 126 -9.51 -4.54 -20.75
C GLU A 126 -10.06 -3.60 -19.66
N VAL A 127 -9.18 -2.77 -19.11
CA VAL A 127 -9.52 -1.70 -18.18
C VAL A 127 -9.16 -0.37 -18.82
N VAL A 128 -10.18 0.44 -19.10
CA VAL A 128 -10.04 1.73 -19.81
C VAL A 128 -10.12 2.90 -18.84
N VAL A 129 -9.21 3.85 -18.98
CA VAL A 129 -9.06 5.04 -18.16
C VAL A 129 -8.64 6.22 -19.02
N THR A 130 -8.86 7.43 -18.55
CA THR A 130 -8.32 8.64 -19.18
C THR A 130 -6.80 8.66 -19.04
N ALA A 131 -6.10 8.79 -20.16
CA ALA A 131 -4.64 8.69 -20.23
C ALA A 131 -3.95 9.88 -19.57
N ASN A 132 -3.03 9.60 -18.65
CA ASN A 132 -2.10 10.57 -18.09
C ASN A 132 -0.65 10.29 -18.57
N GLN A 133 0.33 11.07 -18.11
CA GLN A 133 1.72 10.89 -18.51
C GLN A 133 2.30 9.54 -18.07
N PHE A 134 1.93 9.04 -16.89
CA PHE A 134 2.39 7.76 -16.38
C PHE A 134 1.94 6.61 -17.29
N ASP A 135 0.70 6.65 -17.79
CA ASP A 135 0.19 5.65 -18.72
C ASP A 135 0.96 5.66 -20.04
N ARG A 136 1.33 6.85 -20.54
CA ARG A 136 2.14 7.02 -21.76
C ARG A 136 3.56 6.49 -21.58
N ASP A 137 4.16 6.74 -20.42
CA ASP A 137 5.49 6.23 -20.07
C ASP A 137 5.52 4.70 -19.97
N LEU A 138 4.44 4.10 -19.44
CA LEU A 138 4.28 2.65 -19.42
C LEU A 138 4.08 2.09 -20.83
N ALA A 139 3.21 2.69 -21.64
CA ALA A 139 2.93 2.23 -23.01
C ALA A 139 4.17 2.32 -23.94
N ALA A 140 5.12 3.19 -23.62
CA ALA A 140 6.40 3.25 -24.34
C ALA A 140 7.35 2.09 -24.02
N ARG A 141 7.08 1.32 -22.95
CA ARG A 141 7.99 0.29 -22.42
C ARG A 141 7.36 -1.10 -22.32
N PHE A 142 6.03 -1.17 -22.21
CA PHE A 142 5.30 -2.38 -21.92
C PHE A 142 4.10 -2.55 -22.84
N ASP A 143 3.89 -3.78 -23.30
CA ASP A 143 2.84 -4.10 -24.28
C ASP A 143 1.44 -4.27 -23.63
N PHE A 144 1.35 -4.29 -22.30
CA PHE A 144 0.09 -4.49 -21.57
C PHE A 144 -0.77 -3.23 -21.47
N VAL A 145 -0.26 -2.08 -21.90
CA VAL A 145 -1.01 -0.83 -21.94
C VAL A 145 -0.77 -0.15 -23.27
N ARG A 146 -1.85 0.30 -23.91
CA ARG A 146 -1.80 1.08 -25.14
C ARG A 146 -2.57 2.38 -24.99
N ILE A 147 -2.19 3.36 -25.79
CA ILE A 147 -2.85 4.67 -25.84
C ILE A 147 -3.67 4.74 -27.13
N GLU A 148 -4.97 4.97 -26.98
CA GLU A 148 -5.91 5.24 -28.08
C GLU A 148 -6.58 6.59 -27.77
N ASP A 149 -6.34 7.59 -28.61
CA ASP A 149 -6.79 8.97 -28.42
C ASP A 149 -6.43 9.54 -27.02
N ASP A 150 -7.44 9.82 -26.20
CA ASP A 150 -7.33 10.32 -24.83
C ASP A 150 -7.37 9.20 -23.77
N LYS A 151 -7.40 7.92 -24.17
CA LYS A 151 -7.53 6.77 -23.29
C LYS A 151 -6.27 5.94 -23.19
N ALA A 152 -6.04 5.41 -21.99
CA ALA A 152 -5.13 4.30 -21.76
C ALA A 152 -5.96 3.03 -21.56
N ILE A 153 -5.62 2.00 -22.32
CA ILE A 153 -6.31 0.72 -22.32
C ILE A 153 -5.33 -0.32 -21.78
N TYR A 154 -5.62 -0.83 -20.59
CA TYR A 154 -4.82 -1.85 -19.93
C TYR A 154 -5.39 -3.23 -20.25
N ALA A 155 -4.58 -4.12 -20.81
CA ALA A 155 -4.92 -5.53 -20.96
C ALA A 155 -4.83 -6.24 -19.60
N ASN A 156 -5.67 -7.25 -19.40
CA ASN A 156 -5.58 -8.11 -18.21
C ASN A 156 -4.55 -9.23 -18.32
N HIS A 157 -3.80 -9.30 -19.42
CA HIS A 157 -2.76 -10.30 -19.62
C HIS A 157 -1.47 -9.66 -20.11
N TRP A 158 -0.33 -10.25 -19.74
CA TRP A 158 0.99 -9.78 -20.12
C TRP A 158 2.05 -10.87 -19.99
N LYS A 159 3.23 -10.64 -20.56
CA LYS A 159 4.39 -11.51 -20.35
C LYS A 159 5.05 -11.21 -19.02
N ALA A 160 5.10 -12.21 -18.14
CA ALA A 160 5.83 -12.16 -16.87
C ALA A 160 6.66 -13.43 -16.70
N GLY A 161 7.95 -13.27 -16.39
CA GLY A 161 8.88 -14.41 -16.27
C GLY A 161 9.03 -15.25 -17.54
N GLY A 162 8.75 -14.69 -18.72
CA GLY A 162 8.82 -15.36 -20.02
C GLY A 162 7.54 -16.07 -20.48
N ASN A 163 6.51 -16.14 -19.62
CA ASN A 163 5.21 -16.73 -19.95
C ASN A 163 4.13 -15.67 -20.04
N GLU A 164 3.13 -15.89 -20.89
CA GLU A 164 1.89 -15.11 -20.86
C GLU A 164 1.13 -15.44 -19.58
N ILE A 165 0.78 -14.43 -18.80
CA ILE A 165 -0.02 -14.54 -17.59
C ILE A 165 -1.28 -13.70 -17.78
N THR A 166 -2.44 -14.31 -17.58
CA THR A 166 -3.72 -13.60 -17.46
C THR A 166 -4.03 -13.39 -15.98
N TRP A 167 -4.42 -12.17 -15.62
CA TRP A 167 -4.87 -11.84 -14.28
C TRP A 167 -6.26 -12.40 -14.02
N ASP A 168 -6.35 -13.34 -13.10
CA ASP A 168 -7.61 -13.99 -12.69
C ASP A 168 -7.66 -14.14 -11.16
N MET A 169 -7.40 -13.04 -10.44
CA MET A 169 -7.28 -13.05 -8.99
C MET A 169 -8.02 -11.89 -8.34
N ILE A 170 -8.74 -12.16 -7.25
CA ILE A 170 -9.41 -11.19 -6.39
C ILE A 170 -9.05 -11.50 -4.94
N HIS A 171 -8.74 -10.47 -4.15
CA HIS A 171 -8.38 -10.67 -2.74
C HIS A 171 -9.51 -11.31 -1.93
N TYR A 172 -9.22 -12.45 -1.31
CA TYR A 172 -10.04 -13.05 -0.25
C TYR A 172 -9.92 -12.28 1.06
N ASP A 173 -10.90 -12.45 1.96
CA ASP A 173 -10.88 -11.79 3.27
C ASP A 173 -9.62 -12.16 4.07
N VAL A 174 -9.18 -13.43 4.04
CA VAL A 174 -7.93 -13.88 4.69
C VAL A 174 -6.68 -13.20 4.16
N GLN A 175 -6.68 -12.78 2.89
CA GLN A 175 -5.58 -12.03 2.29
C GLN A 175 -5.56 -10.57 2.78
N LEU A 176 -6.75 -9.98 3.05
CA LEU A 176 -6.84 -8.68 3.72
C LEU A 176 -6.24 -8.73 5.12
N PHE A 177 -6.50 -9.81 5.89
CA PHE A 177 -5.84 -10.02 7.18
C PHE A 177 -4.31 -10.02 7.02
N GLY A 178 -3.78 -10.82 6.08
CA GLY A 178 -2.35 -10.86 5.79
C GLY A 178 -1.77 -9.48 5.44
N GLY A 179 -2.48 -8.69 4.65
CA GLY A 179 -2.07 -7.32 4.30
C GLY A 179 -1.99 -6.40 5.53
N VAL A 180 -2.96 -6.48 6.45
CA VAL A 180 -2.94 -5.69 7.70
C VAL A 180 -1.78 -6.12 8.60
N VAL A 181 -1.53 -7.43 8.72
CA VAL A 181 -0.39 -7.97 9.50
C VAL A 181 0.93 -7.38 8.99
N LEU A 182 1.15 -7.42 7.67
CA LEU A 182 2.36 -6.88 7.05
C LEU A 182 2.47 -5.37 7.25
N HIS A 183 1.37 -4.62 7.11
CA HIS A 183 1.38 -3.17 7.35
C HIS A 183 1.73 -2.83 8.81
N LYS A 184 1.28 -3.64 9.78
CA LYS A 184 1.61 -3.50 11.21
C LYS A 184 3.04 -3.95 11.56
N GLY A 185 3.91 -4.17 10.58
CA GLY A 185 5.30 -4.59 10.78
C GLY A 185 5.45 -6.01 11.34
N LYS A 186 4.40 -6.85 11.26
CA LYS A 186 4.41 -8.25 11.73
C LYS A 186 4.67 -9.21 10.56
N ILE A 187 5.05 -10.44 10.87
CA ILE A 187 5.21 -11.52 9.88
C ILE A 187 3.86 -12.20 9.65
N ALA A 188 3.39 -12.20 8.40
CA ALA A 188 2.21 -12.95 7.97
C ALA A 188 2.62 -14.37 7.53
N GLU A 189 2.39 -15.37 8.37
CA GLU A 189 2.58 -16.78 7.99
C GLU A 189 1.40 -17.23 7.12
N MET A 190 1.70 -17.65 5.89
CA MET A 190 0.72 -18.06 4.90
C MET A 190 1.19 -19.30 4.17
N ALA A 191 0.30 -20.28 4.01
CA ALA A 191 0.58 -21.51 3.30
C ALA A 191 0.89 -21.26 1.81
N THR A 192 1.52 -22.22 1.15
CA THR A 192 1.74 -22.17 -0.30
C THR A 192 0.40 -22.23 -1.02
N GLY A 193 0.19 -21.36 -1.99
CA GLY A 193 -1.09 -21.23 -2.70
C GLY A 193 -2.03 -20.16 -2.14
N GLU A 194 -1.78 -19.58 -0.96
CA GLU A 194 -2.65 -18.54 -0.38
C GLU A 194 -2.47 -17.14 -1.00
N GLY A 195 -1.71 -17.02 -2.09
CA GLY A 195 -1.54 -15.76 -2.82
C GLY A 195 -0.65 -14.73 -2.13
N LYS A 196 0.49 -15.15 -1.55
CA LYS A 196 1.47 -14.26 -0.86
C LYS A 196 1.88 -13.03 -1.68
N THR A 197 2.16 -13.21 -2.97
CA THR A 197 2.52 -12.11 -3.88
C THR A 197 1.36 -11.11 -4.01
N LEU A 198 0.14 -11.60 -4.19
CA LEU A 198 -1.06 -10.76 -4.26
C LEU A 198 -1.32 -10.00 -2.94
N VAL A 199 -1.11 -10.66 -1.79
CA VAL A 199 -1.25 -10.04 -0.46
C VAL A 199 -0.29 -8.88 -0.29
N ALA A 200 0.96 -9.01 -0.76
CA ALA A 200 1.98 -7.97 -0.62
C ALA A 200 1.58 -6.66 -1.33
N THR A 201 0.77 -6.72 -2.39
CA THR A 201 0.29 -5.52 -3.09
C THR A 201 -0.49 -4.55 -2.17
N LEU A 202 -1.19 -5.07 -1.15
CA LEU A 202 -1.99 -4.26 -0.23
C LEU A 202 -1.15 -3.28 0.60
N PRO A 203 -0.19 -3.74 1.46
CA PRO A 203 0.66 -2.84 2.22
C PRO A 203 1.67 -2.11 1.33
N VAL A 204 2.13 -2.69 0.21
CA VAL A 204 3.05 -2.00 -0.71
C VAL A 204 2.38 -0.75 -1.27
N PHE A 205 1.16 -0.87 -1.77
CA PHE A 205 0.44 0.26 -2.33
C PHE A 205 0.14 1.32 -1.27
N LEU A 206 -0.37 0.92 -0.10
CA LEU A 206 -0.65 1.83 1.03
C LEU A 206 0.58 2.64 1.44
N ASN A 207 1.70 1.97 1.68
CA ASN A 207 2.93 2.65 2.13
C ASN A 207 3.57 3.48 1.00
N ALA A 208 3.40 3.12 -0.27
CA ALA A 208 3.90 3.89 -1.40
C ALA A 208 3.22 5.28 -1.53
N LEU A 209 2.00 5.45 -1.00
CA LEU A 209 1.30 6.74 -1.00
C LEU A 209 2.02 7.81 -0.15
N THR A 210 2.93 7.41 0.75
CA THR A 210 3.77 8.33 1.52
C THR A 210 4.84 9.04 0.68
N ARG A 211 5.14 8.54 -0.52
CA ARG A 211 6.25 8.97 -1.40
C ARG A 211 7.67 8.72 -0.83
N ASN A 212 7.79 7.92 0.23
CA ASN A 212 9.09 7.56 0.81
C ASN A 212 9.71 6.29 0.18
N GLY A 213 9.02 5.67 -0.78
CA GLY A 213 9.42 4.42 -1.41
C GLY A 213 9.05 3.18 -0.60
N VAL A 214 8.99 2.04 -1.27
CA VAL A 214 8.77 0.71 -0.64
C VAL A 214 9.70 -0.28 -1.31
N HIS A 215 10.45 -1.05 -0.52
CA HIS A 215 11.32 -2.10 -1.03
C HIS A 215 10.66 -3.47 -0.84
N VAL A 216 10.41 -4.16 -1.95
CA VAL A 216 9.98 -5.57 -1.95
C VAL A 216 11.21 -6.41 -2.23
N VAL A 217 11.60 -7.25 -1.26
CA VAL A 217 12.80 -8.10 -1.36
C VAL A 217 12.35 -9.54 -1.64
N THR A 218 12.91 -10.14 -2.69
CA THR A 218 12.72 -11.55 -3.01
C THR A 218 14.05 -12.30 -2.92
N VAL A 219 13.99 -13.64 -3.01
CA VAL A 219 15.19 -14.49 -2.89
C VAL A 219 16.04 -14.52 -4.17
N ASN A 220 15.56 -14.04 -5.32
CA ASN A 220 16.33 -14.00 -6.57
C ASN A 220 15.75 -13.04 -7.62
N ASP A 221 16.57 -12.68 -8.61
CA ASP A 221 16.20 -11.75 -9.69
C ASP A 221 15.02 -12.20 -10.54
N TYR A 222 14.83 -13.51 -10.71
CA TYR A 222 13.71 -14.03 -11.48
C TYR A 222 12.37 -13.70 -10.80
N LEU A 223 12.25 -13.96 -9.50
CA LEU A 223 11.05 -13.63 -8.72
C LEU A 223 10.84 -12.12 -8.66
N SER A 224 11.91 -11.35 -8.46
CA SER A 224 11.83 -9.88 -8.48
C SER A 224 11.29 -9.35 -9.81
N LYS A 225 11.77 -9.85 -10.96
CA LYS A 225 11.30 -9.41 -12.29
C LYS A 225 9.91 -9.90 -12.66
N ARG A 226 9.49 -11.06 -12.14
CA ARG A 226 8.15 -11.61 -12.38
C ARG A 226 7.10 -10.86 -11.56
N ASP A 227 7.45 -10.44 -10.35
CA ASP A 227 6.52 -9.83 -9.39
C ASP A 227 6.46 -8.29 -9.50
N SER A 228 7.40 -7.64 -10.20
CA SER A 228 7.44 -6.19 -10.47
C SER A 228 6.51 -5.75 -11.60
#